data_AF-A0A377PJA3-F1
#
_entry.id   AF-A0A377PJA3-F1
#
_cell.length_a   1.000
_cell.length_b   1.000
_cell.length_c   1.000
_cell.angle_alpha   90.00
_cell.angle_beta   90.00
_cell.angle_gamma   90.00
#
_symmetry.space_group_name_H-M   'P 1'
#
loop_
_entity.id
_entity.type
_entity.pdbx_description
1 polymer ?
#
loop_
_entity_poly.entity_id
_entity_poly.type
_entity_poly.pdbx_seq_one_letter_code
_entity_poly.pdbx_strand_id
1 'polypeptide(L)'
;MHISKKITMGLLCVALLSGCVQRAPTSTRDMNYQEDILLKAKNYNGLINLYRSSLKKKEDPAARLKLARYYYQSGDYKSSIYFMQPLFKTPDLNVYTLQAQNMIALGRLPSGYSRDRKDVTA
;
A
#
# COMPACT_ATOMS: atom_id res chain seq x y z
N MET A 1 24.67 23.23 -41.43
CA MET A 1 24.96 23.15 -39.97
C MET A 1 23.73 23.08 -39.05
N HIS A 2 22.48 23.00 -39.55
CA HIS A 2 21.27 22.97 -38.70
C HIS A 2 20.76 21.55 -38.34
N ILE A 3 21.22 20.51 -39.03
CA ILE A 3 20.76 19.12 -38.84
C ILE A 3 21.50 18.44 -37.69
N SER A 4 22.78 18.73 -37.50
CA SER A 4 23.60 18.19 -36.40
C SER A 4 23.10 18.66 -35.02
N LYS A 5 22.72 19.94 -34.87
CA LYS A 5 22.17 20.50 -33.62
C LYS A 5 20.85 19.84 -33.18
N LYS A 6 20.01 19.41 -34.13
CA LYS A 6 18.73 18.72 -33.83
C LYS A 6 18.95 17.30 -33.34
N ILE A 7 19.95 16.60 -33.87
CA ILE A 7 20.34 15.25 -33.44
C ILE A 7 20.95 15.30 -32.03
N THR A 8 21.76 16.33 -31.72
CA THR A 8 22.32 16.50 -30.37
C THR A 8 21.24 16.79 -29.33
N MET A 9 20.19 17.54 -29.70
CA MET A 9 19.08 17.85 -28.77
C MET A 9 18.17 16.64 -28.51
N GLY A 10 17.98 15.75 -29.50
CA GLY A 10 17.21 14.52 -29.32
C GLY A 10 17.90 13.49 -28.42
N LEU A 11 19.24 13.39 -28.48
CA LEU A 11 20.01 12.42 -27.69
C LEU A 11 20.02 12.74 -26.19
N LEU A 12 19.94 14.02 -25.82
CA LEU A 12 19.91 14.47 -24.42
C LEU A 12 18.59 14.13 -23.70
N CYS A 13 17.47 14.12 -24.43
CA CYS A 13 16.16 13.77 -23.87
C CYS A 13 16.02 12.28 -23.54
N VAL A 14 16.73 11.39 -24.24
CA VAL A 14 16.65 9.93 -24.02
C VAL A 14 17.40 9.49 -22.76
N ALA A 15 18.45 10.22 -22.35
CA ALA A 15 19.22 9.91 -21.14
C ALA A 15 18.46 10.19 -19.83
N LEU A 16 17.48 11.11 -19.86
CA LEU A 16 16.66 11.49 -18.70
C LEU A 16 15.56 10.46 -18.36
N LEU A 17 15.35 9.44 -19.19
CA LEU A 17 14.36 8.37 -18.97
C LEU A 17 14.94 7.15 -18.25
N SER A 18 16.12 7.26 -17.63
CA SER A 18 16.63 6.22 -16.72
C SER A 18 15.73 6.14 -15.48
N GLY A 19 14.68 5.31 -15.59
CA GLY A 19 13.66 5.15 -14.56
C GLY A 19 14.24 4.67 -13.23
N CYS A 20 13.66 5.15 -12.13
CA CYS A 20 13.96 4.67 -10.80
C CYS A 20 13.61 3.17 -10.71
N VAL A 21 14.63 2.30 -10.88
CA VAL A 21 14.45 0.87 -10.64
C VAL A 21 14.30 0.67 -9.13
N GLN A 22 13.06 0.46 -8.69
CA GLN A 22 12.81 0.15 -7.29
C GLN A 22 13.33 -1.26 -7.01
N ARG A 23 14.50 -1.35 -6.38
CA ARG A 23 15.10 -2.63 -6.00
C ARG A 23 14.18 -3.33 -5.01
N ALA A 24 13.76 -4.54 -5.38
CA ALA A 24 13.05 -5.41 -4.45
C ALA A 24 14.04 -5.93 -3.39
N PRO A 25 13.63 -6.01 -2.12
CA PRO A 25 14.48 -6.58 -1.07
C PRO A 25 14.75 -8.06 -1.35
N THR A 26 15.97 -8.49 -1.03
CA THR A 26 16.49 -9.84 -1.26
C THR A 26 16.53 -10.67 0.02
N SER A 27 16.46 -10.04 1.19
CA SER A 27 16.38 -10.69 2.50
C SER A 27 15.26 -10.11 3.37
N THR A 28 14.85 -10.85 4.41
CA THR A 28 13.88 -10.37 5.41
C THR A 28 14.37 -9.12 6.13
N ARG A 29 15.67 -9.03 6.40
CA ARG A 29 16.29 -7.87 7.05
C ARG A 29 16.16 -6.61 6.18
N ASP A 30 16.42 -6.75 4.89
CA ASP A 30 16.30 -5.64 3.94
C ASP A 30 14.83 -5.23 3.75
N MET A 31 13.90 -6.19 3.76
CA MET A 31 12.46 -5.90 3.78
C MET A 31 12.07 -5.05 4.98
N ASN A 32 12.47 -5.47 6.19
CA ASN A 32 12.11 -4.77 7.43
C ASN A 32 12.72 -3.36 7.47
N TYR A 33 13.97 -3.22 7.00
CA TYR A 33 14.63 -1.92 6.90
C TYR A 33 13.90 -0.98 5.93
N GLN A 34 13.51 -1.50 4.75
CA GLN A 34 12.76 -0.72 3.77
C GLN A 34 11.35 -0.37 4.28
N GLU A 35 10.68 -1.28 4.97
CA GLU A 35 9.38 -1.04 5.61
C GLU A 35 9.48 0.10 6.65
N ASP A 36 10.52 0.09 7.51
CA ASP A 36 10.75 1.13 8.52
C ASP A 36 10.93 2.53 7.90
N ILE A 37 11.75 2.63 6.85
CA ILE A 37 11.93 3.90 6.12
C ILE A 37 10.60 4.40 5.55
N LEU A 38 9.86 3.52 4.88
CA LEU A 38 8.60 3.87 4.24
C LEU A 38 7.52 4.25 5.27
N LEU A 39 7.48 3.58 6.42
CA LEU A 39 6.59 3.90 7.54
C LEU A 39 6.90 5.28 8.12
N LYS A 40 8.17 5.57 8.38
CA LYS A 40 8.62 6.90 8.89
C LYS A 40 8.26 8.02 7.92
N ALA A 41 8.37 7.77 6.62
CA ALA A 41 7.97 8.69 5.58
C ALA A 41 6.45 8.74 5.32
N LYS A 42 5.65 7.91 6.02
CA LYS A 42 4.21 7.69 5.74
C LYS A 42 3.93 7.39 4.27
N ASN A 43 4.86 6.71 3.60
CA ASN A 43 4.77 6.38 2.18
C ASN A 43 3.98 5.07 2.00
N TYR A 44 2.66 5.16 2.15
CA TYR A 44 1.77 4.00 2.04
C TYR A 44 1.77 3.36 0.64
N ASN A 45 1.95 4.16 -0.42
CA ASN A 45 2.10 3.63 -1.78
C ASN A 45 3.34 2.74 -1.91
N GLY A 46 4.46 3.17 -1.33
CA GLY A 46 5.69 2.38 -1.28
C GLY A 46 5.50 1.09 -0.47
N LEU A 47 4.82 1.16 0.68
CA LEU A 47 4.51 -0.01 1.52
C LEU A 47 3.61 -1.02 0.81
N ILE A 48 2.57 -0.54 0.12
CA ILE A 48 1.69 -1.36 -0.70
C ILE A 48 2.49 -2.08 -1.79
N ASN A 49 3.34 -1.36 -2.52
CA ASN A 49 4.16 -1.94 -3.58
C ASN A 49 5.17 -2.97 -3.05
N LEU A 50 5.80 -2.69 -1.91
CA LEU A 50 6.71 -3.59 -1.21
C LEU A 50 6.02 -4.92 -0.89
N TYR A 51 4.85 -4.86 -0.23
CA TYR A 51 4.13 -6.04 0.21
C TYR A 51 3.43 -6.80 -0.92
N ARG A 52 2.92 -6.11 -1.97
CA ARG A 52 2.44 -6.80 -3.19
C ARG A 52 3.55 -7.59 -3.87
N SER A 53 4.75 -7.03 -3.93
CA SER A 53 5.91 -7.70 -4.54
C SER A 53 6.38 -8.88 -3.69
N SER A 54 6.32 -8.76 -2.37
CA SER A 54 6.63 -9.87 -1.44
C SER A 54 5.65 -11.03 -1.60
N LEU A 55 4.33 -10.75 -1.59
CA LEU A 55 3.28 -11.78 -1.73
C LEU A 55 3.31 -12.50 -3.07
N LYS A 56 3.71 -11.81 -4.15
CA LYS A 56 3.94 -12.45 -5.47
C LYS A 56 5.05 -13.52 -5.43
N LYS A 57 6.07 -13.32 -4.59
CA LYS A 57 7.17 -14.28 -4.44
C LYS A 57 6.77 -15.44 -3.54
N LYS A 58 6.09 -15.13 -2.42
CA LYS A 58 5.65 -16.12 -1.45
C LYS A 58 4.40 -15.62 -0.72
N GLU A 59 3.35 -16.43 -0.76
CA GLU A 59 2.15 -16.20 0.02
C GLU A 59 2.41 -16.34 1.52
N ASP A 60 1.98 -15.34 2.29
CA ASP A 60 2.11 -15.29 3.74
C ASP A 60 0.92 -14.52 4.36
N PRO A 61 0.11 -15.15 5.23
CA PRO A 61 -1.02 -14.49 5.89
C PRO A 61 -0.64 -13.22 6.67
N ALA A 62 0.52 -13.21 7.33
CA ALA A 62 0.97 -12.06 8.11
C ALA A 62 1.33 -10.87 7.19
N ALA A 63 2.09 -11.11 6.12
CA ALA A 63 2.37 -10.11 5.10
C ALA A 63 1.09 -9.60 4.41
N ARG A 64 0.10 -10.47 4.18
CA ARG A 64 -1.19 -10.08 3.60
C ARG A 64 -2.01 -9.19 4.53
N LEU A 65 -2.01 -9.48 5.83
CA LEU A 65 -2.64 -8.61 6.82
C LEU A 65 -1.98 -7.23 6.87
N LYS A 66 -0.64 -7.16 6.80
CA LYS A 66 0.09 -5.89 6.69
C LYS A 66 -0.29 -5.12 5.43
N LEU A 67 -0.34 -5.79 4.26
CA LEU A 67 -0.80 -5.18 3.02
C LEU A 67 -2.19 -4.56 3.16
N ALA A 68 -3.14 -5.31 3.73
CA ALA A 68 -4.49 -4.80 3.97
C ALA A 68 -4.49 -3.58 4.91
N ARG A 69 -3.67 -3.57 5.97
CA ARG A 69 -3.52 -2.41 6.85
C ARG A 69 -2.97 -1.19 6.10
N TYR A 70 -2.03 -1.37 5.18
CA TYR A 70 -1.50 -0.25 4.39
C TYR A 70 -2.52 0.34 3.43
N TYR A 71 -3.37 -0.47 2.81
CA TYR A 71 -4.51 0.04 2.05
C TYR A 71 -5.53 0.79 2.92
N TYR A 72 -5.79 0.33 4.14
CA TYR A 72 -6.63 1.06 5.10
C TYR A 72 -6.02 2.43 5.44
N GLN A 73 -4.73 2.47 5.76
CA GLN A 73 -4.02 3.69 6.11
C GLN A 73 -3.91 4.68 4.94
N SER A 74 -3.89 4.19 3.69
CA SER A 74 -3.94 5.04 2.50
C SER A 74 -5.36 5.52 2.15
N GLY A 75 -6.39 5.09 2.89
CA GLY A 75 -7.80 5.41 2.62
C GLY A 75 -8.48 4.54 1.56
N ASP A 76 -7.80 3.53 1.02
CA ASP A 76 -8.40 2.58 0.07
C ASP A 76 -8.98 1.37 0.83
N TYR A 77 -10.10 1.63 1.49
CA TYR A 77 -10.78 0.63 2.33
C TYR A 77 -11.31 -0.56 1.53
N LYS A 78 -11.67 -0.34 0.26
CA LYS A 78 -12.15 -1.42 -0.62
C LYS A 78 -11.03 -2.40 -0.93
N SER A 79 -9.85 -1.89 -1.30
CA SER A 79 -8.67 -2.75 -1.50
C SER A 79 -8.25 -3.43 -0.20
N SER A 80 -8.30 -2.72 0.95
CA SER A 80 -8.03 -3.32 2.25
C SER A 80 -8.89 -4.57 2.48
N ILE A 81 -10.22 -4.46 2.35
CA ILE A 81 -11.16 -5.59 2.49
C ILE A 81 -10.88 -6.69 1.47
N TYR A 82 -10.61 -6.34 0.20
CA TYR A 82 -10.32 -7.30 -0.86
C TYR A 82 -9.13 -8.21 -0.49
N PHE A 83 -8.02 -7.63 -0.03
CA PHE A 83 -6.84 -8.40 0.35
C PHE A 83 -7.01 -9.19 1.66
N MET A 84 -8.03 -8.87 2.48
CA MET A 84 -8.34 -9.64 3.70
C MET A 84 -9.13 -10.93 3.43
N GLN A 85 -9.77 -11.08 2.27
CA GLN A 85 -10.66 -12.22 1.97
C GLN A 85 -10.07 -13.60 2.33
N PRO A 86 -8.79 -13.90 2.00
CA PRO A 86 -8.21 -15.20 2.33
C PRO A 86 -7.98 -15.42 3.83
N LEU A 87 -7.93 -14.36 4.63
CA LEU A 87 -7.60 -14.39 6.06
C LEU A 87 -8.79 -14.79 6.93
N PHE A 88 -10.03 -14.69 6.44
CA PHE A 88 -11.23 -15.05 7.18
C PHE A 88 -11.42 -16.57 7.37
N LYS A 89 -10.54 -17.40 6.80
CA LYS A 89 -10.58 -18.86 6.98
C LYS A 89 -10.21 -19.29 8.40
N THR A 90 -9.45 -18.46 9.11
CA THR A 90 -8.97 -18.71 10.46
C THR A 90 -9.38 -17.55 11.35
N PRO A 91 -10.05 -17.79 12.50
CA PRO A 91 -10.38 -16.73 13.43
C PRO A 91 -9.13 -15.99 13.92
N ASP A 92 -9.07 -14.68 13.68
CA ASP A 92 -7.99 -13.80 14.16
C ASP A 92 -8.60 -12.44 14.53
N LEU A 93 -8.40 -12.03 15.79
CA LEU A 93 -8.89 -10.77 16.32
C LEU A 93 -8.40 -9.57 15.51
N ASN A 94 -7.16 -9.61 15.00
CA ASN A 94 -6.59 -8.54 14.20
C ASN A 94 -7.29 -8.39 12.85
N VAL A 95 -7.68 -9.51 12.25
CA VAL A 95 -8.41 -9.54 10.97
C VAL A 95 -9.80 -8.94 11.18
N TYR A 96 -10.53 -9.37 12.21
CA TYR A 96 -11.86 -8.82 12.50
C TYR A 96 -11.83 -7.35 12.91
N THR A 97 -10.82 -6.94 13.68
CA THR A 97 -10.65 -5.53 14.06
C THR A 97 -10.42 -4.64 12.84
N LEU A 98 -9.54 -5.06 11.93
CA LEU A 98 -9.31 -4.31 10.68
C LEU A 98 -10.56 -4.30 9.79
N GLN A 99 -11.34 -5.38 9.77
CA GLN A 99 -12.58 -5.44 9.01
C GLN A 99 -13.60 -4.43 9.55
N ALA A 100 -13.78 -4.39 10.87
CA ALA A 100 -14.65 -3.43 11.52
C ALA A 100 -14.21 -1.99 11.22
N GLN A 101 -12.92 -1.69 11.32
CA GLN A 101 -12.35 -0.39 10.98
C GLN A 101 -12.67 0.02 9.54
N ASN A 102 -12.50 -0.88 8.57
CA ASN A 102 -12.85 -0.62 7.18
C ASN A 102 -14.35 -0.36 6.98
N MET A 103 -15.22 -1.13 7.64
CA MET A 103 -16.68 -0.95 7.54
C MET A 103 -17.13 0.39 8.12
N ILE A 104 -16.56 0.79 9.26
CA ILE A 104 -16.77 2.11 9.87
C ILE A 104 -16.36 3.20 8.87
N ALA A 105 -15.16 3.09 8.31
CA ALA A 105 -14.62 4.09 7.38
C ALA A 105 -15.42 4.21 6.08
N LEU A 106 -16.02 3.12 5.61
CA LEU A 106 -16.93 3.11 4.46
C LEU A 106 -18.35 3.62 4.78
N GLY A 107 -18.66 3.93 6.05
CA GLY A 107 -20.02 4.25 6.49
C GLY A 107 -21.00 3.07 6.36
N ARG A 108 -20.48 1.84 6.20
CA ARG A 108 -21.26 0.60 6.06
C ARG A 108 -21.37 -0.14 7.39
N LEU A 109 -21.69 0.60 8.45
CA LEU A 109 -22.05 -0.03 9.71
C LEU A 109 -23.44 -0.68 9.56
N PRO A 110 -23.66 -1.89 10.12
CA PRO A 110 -25.01 -2.37 10.33
C PRO A 110 -25.78 -1.34 11.16
N SER A 111 -27.07 -1.20 10.89
CA SER A 111 -27.98 -0.15 11.36
C SER A 111 -28.04 0.06 12.88
N GLY A 112 -27.39 -0.79 13.68
CA GLY A 112 -27.31 -0.72 15.14
C GLY A 112 -26.07 -0.02 15.71
N TYR A 113 -25.18 0.55 14.90
CA TYR A 113 -23.91 1.14 15.38
C TYR A 113 -23.63 2.57 14.88
N SER A 114 -24.63 3.27 14.36
CA SER A 114 -24.50 4.64 13.86
C SER A 114 -23.96 5.58 14.93
N ARG A 115 -22.67 5.90 14.84
CA ARG A 115 -22.03 7.01 15.54
C ARG A 115 -22.59 8.30 14.94
N ASP A 116 -23.41 9.00 15.72
CA ASP A 116 -23.91 10.34 15.41
C ASP A 116 -22.70 11.19 15.01
N ARG A 117 -22.69 11.74 13.81
CA ARG A 117 -21.53 12.45 13.23
C ARG A 117 -21.57 13.93 13.60
N LYS A 118 -21.88 14.27 14.85
CA LYS A 118 -22.11 15.67 15.29
C LYS A 118 -21.01 16.25 16.18
N ASP A 119 -20.01 15.46 16.54
CA ASP A 119 -19.04 15.75 17.60
C ASP A 119 -17.61 16.02 17.09
N VAL A 120 -17.39 16.21 15.78
CA VAL A 120 -16.05 16.54 15.22
C VAL A 120 -16.06 17.84 14.41
N THR A 121 -16.81 18.84 14.88
CA THR A 121 -16.60 20.25 14.55
C THR A 121 -17.11 21.11 15.69
N ALA A 122 -16.24 21.42 16.65
CA ALA A 122 -16.27 22.60 17.51
C ALA A 122 -14.86 22.83 18.06
#